data_AF-A0A1B9ESB6-F1
#
_entry.id   AF-A0A1B9ESB6-F1
#
_cell.length_a   1.000
_cell.length_b   1.000
_cell.length_c   1.000
_cell.angle_alpha   90.00
_cell.angle_beta   90.00
_cell.angle_gamma   90.00
#
_symmetry.space_group_name_H-M   'P 1'
#
loop_
_entity.id
_entity.type
_entity.pdbx_description
1 polymer ?
#
loop_
_entity_poly.entity_id
_entity_poly.type
_entity_poly.pdbx_seq_one_letter_code
_entity_poly.pdbx_strand_id
1 'polypeptide(L)'
;MDKSPNPTEQDLRETLAPLLGIDPAEIDPDANLVVLGLSSLEIMRLISRWRKSGVPAQFDALVAAPTLNGWIAHFAAVTGAPAVESGTGR
;
A
#
# COMPACT_ATOMS: atom_id res chain seq x y z
N MET A 1 10.44 -3.56 -20.22
CA MET A 1 9.49 -2.63 -19.58
C MET A 1 9.87 -2.58 -18.12
N ASP A 2 10.59 -1.54 -17.73
CA ASP A 2 11.03 -1.33 -16.35
C ASP A 2 9.78 -0.98 -15.52
N LYS A 3 9.18 -1.98 -14.87
CA LYS A 3 8.00 -1.76 -14.04
C LYS A 3 8.53 -1.23 -12.72
N SER A 4 8.32 0.06 -12.45
CA SER A 4 8.58 0.61 -11.12
C SER A 4 7.97 -0.34 -10.08
N PRO A 5 8.70 -0.67 -9.00
CA PRO A 5 8.28 -1.73 -8.09
C PRO A 5 6.93 -1.42 -7.42
N ASN A 6 6.52 -0.15 -7.38
CA ASN A 6 5.37 0.29 -6.60
C ASN A 6 4.02 0.03 -7.27
N PRO A 7 2.99 -0.29 -6.46
CA PRO A 7 1.64 -0.39 -6.96
C PRO A 7 1.14 1.00 -7.42
N THR A 8 0.48 1.03 -8.59
CA THR A 8 -0.24 2.21 -9.06
C THR A 8 -1.59 2.31 -8.37
N GLU A 9 -2.26 3.46 -8.46
CA GLU A 9 -3.62 3.62 -7.96
C GLU A 9 -4.56 2.53 -8.50
N GLN A 10 -4.46 2.21 -9.79
CA GLN A 10 -5.27 1.16 -10.41
C GLN A 10 -4.95 -0.22 -9.84
N ASP A 11 -3.68 -0.57 -9.63
CA ASP A 11 -3.28 -1.84 -8.99
C ASP A 11 -3.83 -1.97 -7.57
N LEU A 12 -3.81 -0.87 -6.81
CA LEU A 12 -4.41 -0.82 -5.48
C LEU A 12 -5.92 -1.01 -5.52
N ARG A 13 -6.63 -0.31 -6.42
CA ARG A 13 -8.09 -0.46 -6.59
C ARG A 13 -8.46 -1.89 -6.95
N GLU A 14 -7.77 -2.48 -7.95
CA GLU A 14 -7.98 -3.87 -8.37
C GLU A 14 -7.67 -4.88 -7.26
N THR A 15 -6.72 -4.56 -6.38
CA THR A 15 -6.38 -5.40 -5.22
C THR A 15 -7.37 -5.25 -4.07
N LEU A 16 -7.91 -4.04 -3.84
CA LEU A 16 -8.79 -3.72 -2.70
C LEU A 16 -10.26 -4.04 -2.97
N ALA A 17 -10.74 -3.80 -4.18
CA ALA A 17 -12.11 -4.05 -4.61
C ALA A 17 -12.65 -5.45 -4.23
N PRO A 18 -11.95 -6.56 -4.55
CA PRO A 18 -12.42 -7.90 -4.18
C PRO A 18 -12.40 -8.15 -2.66
N LEU A 19 -11.56 -7.44 -1.89
CA LEU A 19 -11.49 -7.56 -0.43
C LEU A 19 -12.64 -6.82 0.25
N LEU A 20 -13.12 -5.74 -0.39
CA LEU A 20 -14.24 -4.92 0.06
C LEU A 20 -15.59 -5.39 -0.49
N GLY A 21 -15.59 -6.21 -1.55
CA GLY A 21 -16.80 -6.67 -2.22
C GLY A 21 -17.50 -5.57 -3.03
N ILE A 22 -16.75 -4.57 -3.51
CA ILE A 22 -17.24 -3.45 -4.33
C ILE A 22 -16.46 -3.34 -5.64
N ASP A 23 -16.94 -2.52 -6.58
CA ASP A 23 -16.21 -2.25 -7.82
C ASP A 23 -14.99 -1.33 -7.58
N PRO A 24 -13.85 -1.52 -8.25
CA PRO A 24 -12.68 -0.65 -8.11
C PRO A 24 -12.96 0.84 -8.40
N ALA A 25 -13.94 1.15 -9.23
CA ALA A 25 -14.36 2.52 -9.50
C ALA A 25 -15.17 3.14 -8.34
N GLU A 26 -15.81 2.33 -7.50
CA GLU A 26 -16.59 2.78 -6.34
C GLU A 26 -15.75 3.01 -5.08
N ILE A 27 -14.47 2.63 -5.10
CA ILE A 27 -13.55 2.99 -4.01
C ILE A 27 -13.28 4.50 -4.08
N ASP A 28 -13.89 5.22 -3.14
CA ASP A 28 -13.56 6.62 -2.88
C ASP A 28 -12.11 6.72 -2.36
N PRO A 29 -11.28 7.61 -2.92
CA PRO A 29 -9.86 7.63 -2.63
C PRO A 29 -9.52 8.12 -1.21
N ASP A 30 -10.44 8.86 -0.58
CA ASP A 30 -10.29 9.42 0.77
C ASP A 30 -11.11 8.65 1.81
N ALA A 31 -11.93 7.68 1.39
CA ALA A 31 -12.66 6.81 2.30
C ALA A 31 -11.74 5.90 3.11
N ASN A 32 -12.11 5.70 4.38
CA ASN A 32 -11.41 4.79 5.27
C ASN A 32 -11.72 3.34 4.89
N LEU A 33 -10.74 2.66 4.31
CA LEU A 33 -10.82 1.28 3.84
C LEU A 33 -11.19 0.30 4.96
N VAL A 34 -10.75 0.55 6.20
CA VAL A 34 -11.10 -0.29 7.36
C VAL A 34 -12.58 -0.16 7.69
N VAL A 35 -13.15 1.05 7.57
CA VAL A 35 -14.59 1.28 7.73
C VAL A 35 -15.38 0.65 6.58
N LEU A 36 -14.81 0.61 5.37
CA LEU A 36 -15.39 -0.09 4.22
C LEU A 36 -15.34 -1.62 4.34
N GLY A 37 -14.63 -2.18 5.34
CA GLY A 37 -14.58 -3.61 5.62
C GLY A 37 -13.20 -4.26 5.45
N LEU A 38 -12.16 -3.49 5.11
CA LEU A 38 -10.81 -4.02 5.02
C LEU A 38 -10.27 -4.40 6.40
N SER A 39 -10.04 -5.69 6.63
CA SER A 39 -9.54 -6.18 7.91
C SER A 39 -8.01 -6.03 8.05
N SER A 40 -7.51 -5.96 9.28
CA SER A 40 -6.07 -5.92 9.55
C SER A 40 -5.32 -7.15 9.02
N LEU A 41 -5.97 -8.32 8.98
CA LEU A 41 -5.37 -9.53 8.42
C LEU A 41 -5.10 -9.37 6.92
N GLU A 42 -6.06 -8.78 6.19
CA GLU A 42 -5.87 -8.48 4.76
C GLU A 42 -4.75 -7.46 4.56
N ILE A 43 -4.69 -6.40 5.37
CA ILE A 43 -3.58 -5.43 5.34
C ILE A 43 -2.23 -6.14 5.54
N MET A 44 -2.10 -7.03 6.52
CA MET A 44 -0.86 -7.78 6.75
C MET A 44 -0.48 -8.70 5.58
N ARG A 45 -1.46 -9.33 4.93
CA ARG A 45 -1.25 -10.16 3.74
C ARG A 45 -0.74 -9.33 2.56
N LEU A 46 -1.34 -8.17 2.33
CA LEU A 46 -0.93 -7.23 1.29
C LEU A 46 0.51 -6.73 1.50
N ILE A 47 0.83 -6.29 2.73
CA ILE A 47 2.20 -5.88 3.11
C ILE A 47 3.21 -6.99 2.84
N SER A 48 2.88 -8.22 3.23
CA SER A 48 3.77 -9.37 3.01
C SER A 48 4.00 -9.62 1.52
N ARG A 49 2.97 -9.47 0.69
CA ARG A 49 3.08 -9.59 -0.77
C ARG A 49 3.98 -8.50 -1.36
N TRP A 50 3.76 -7.25 -1.00
CA TRP A 50 4.56 -6.11 -1.47
C TRP A 50 6.03 -6.23 -1.06
N ARG A 51 6.30 -6.58 0.20
CA ARG A 51 7.68 -6.77 0.69
C ARG A 51 8.42 -7.90 -0.03
N LYS A 52 7.73 -8.99 -0.36
CA LYS A 52 8.29 -10.07 -1.18
C LYS A 52 8.63 -9.62 -2.61
N SER A 53 7.90 -8.65 -3.14
CA SER A 53 8.15 -8.04 -4.45
C SER A 53 9.17 -6.89 -4.40
N GLY A 54 9.82 -6.64 -3.26
CA GLY A 54 10.81 -5.57 -3.11
C GLY A 54 10.20 -4.19 -2.83
N VAL A 55 8.90 -4.11 -2.55
CA VAL A 55 8.21 -2.85 -2.22
C VAL A 55 8.20 -2.63 -0.70
N PRO A 56 8.75 -1.52 -0.19
CA PRO A 56 8.80 -1.23 1.24
C PRO A 56 7.45 -0.75 1.81
N ALA A 57 6.49 -1.68 1.94
CA ALA A 57 5.22 -1.46 2.60
C ALA A 57 5.36 -1.49 4.14
N GLN A 58 4.83 -0.48 4.84
CA GLN A 58 4.91 -0.37 6.30
C GLN A 58 3.51 -0.38 6.92
N PHE A 59 3.28 -1.28 7.88
CA PHE A 59 1.96 -1.43 8.51
C PHE A 59 1.50 -0.14 9.19
N ASP A 60 2.36 0.46 10.03
CA ASP A 60 2.07 1.71 10.75
C ASP A 60 1.59 2.83 9.82
N ALA A 61 2.26 3.03 8.68
CA ALA A 61 1.89 4.05 7.71
C ALA A 61 0.52 3.74 7.06
N LEU A 62 0.29 2.49 6.66
CA LEU A 62 -0.95 2.09 6.00
C LEU A 62 -2.17 2.10 6.93
N VAL A 63 -1.99 1.86 8.24
CA VAL A 63 -3.08 1.96 9.22
C VAL A 63 -3.28 3.37 9.77
N ALA A 64 -2.24 4.23 9.76
CA ALA A 64 -2.36 5.63 10.14
C ALA A 64 -3.18 6.44 9.10
N ALA A 65 -3.03 6.11 7.82
CA ALA A 65 -3.84 6.66 6.73
C ALA A 65 -4.44 5.52 5.90
N PRO A 66 -5.50 4.84 6.41
CA PRO A 66 -6.11 3.68 5.77
C PRO A 66 -7.03 4.08 4.61
N THR A 67 -6.54 4.95 3.73
CA THR A 67 -7.24 5.44 2.55
C THR A 67 -6.40 5.12 1.32
N LEU A 68 -7.03 5.05 0.14
CA LEU A 68 -6.30 4.80 -1.11
C LEU A 68 -5.24 5.89 -1.35
N ASN A 69 -5.60 7.16 -1.15
CA ASN A 69 -4.66 8.30 -1.25
C ASN A 69 -3.51 8.19 -0.24
N GLY A 70 -3.78 7.81 1.00
CA GLY A 70 -2.76 7.60 2.02
C GLY A 70 -1.76 6.52 1.63
N TRP A 71 -2.24 5.43 1.04
CA TRP A 71 -1.41 4.32 0.59
C TRP A 71 -0.56 4.71 -0.63
N ILE A 72 -1.14 5.41 -1.60
CA ILE A 72 -0.40 5.96 -2.76
C ILE A 72 0.72 6.89 -2.29
N ALA A 73 0.41 7.79 -1.36
CA ALA A 73 1.39 8.71 -0.78
C ALA A 73 2.53 7.98 -0.06
N HIS A 74 2.21 6.92 0.71
CA HIS A 74 3.22 6.06 1.34
C HIS A 74 4.15 5.46 0.30
N PHE A 75 3.60 4.83 -0.75
CA PHE A 75 4.41 4.21 -1.80
C PHE A 75 5.24 5.22 -2.61
N ALA A 76 4.71 6.41 -2.86
CA ALA A 76 5.45 7.49 -3.50
C ALA A 76 6.64 7.95 -2.61
N ALA A 77 6.41 8.11 -1.31
CA ALA A 77 7.43 8.56 -0.36
C ALA A 77 8.58 7.56 -0.20
N VAL A 78 8.28 6.27 -0.06
CA VAL A 78 9.32 5.22 0.09
C VAL A 78 10.09 4.91 -1.19
N THR A 79 9.65 5.44 -2.33
CA THR A 79 10.32 5.32 -3.63
C THR A 79 11.22 6.51 -3.92
N GLY A 80 10.81 7.70 -3.49
CA GLY A 80 11.58 8.93 -3.63
C GLY A 80 12.65 9.09 -2.55
N ALA A 81 12.56 8.35 -1.43
CA ALA A 81 13.61 8.31 -0.44
C ALA A 81 14.80 7.50 -1.00
N PRO A 82 16.00 8.10 -1.17
CA PRO A 82 17.18 7.28 -1.36
C PRO A 82 17.27 6.36 -0.15
N ALA A 83 17.50 5.07 -0.41
CA ALA A 83 17.93 4.12 0.61
C ALA A 83 19.17 4.73 1.28
N VAL A 84 18.98 5.47 2.37
CA VAL A 84 20.09 5.86 3.22
C VAL A 84 20.59 4.56 3.81
N GLU A 85 21.64 4.04 3.18
CA GLU A 85 22.45 2.95 3.67
C GLU A 85 22.69 3.20 5.15
N SER A 86 22.01 2.43 5.99
CA SER A 86 22.42 2.24 7.37
C SER A 86 23.62 1.29 7.34
N GLY A 87 24.71 1.77 6.76
CA GLY A 87 26.04 1.29 7.09
C GLY A 87 26.37 1.84 8.47
N THR A 88 26.73 0.95 9.39
CA THR A 88 27.77 1.10 10.44
C THR A 88 27.35 0.39 11.72
N GLY A 89 28.09 -0.67 12.09
CA GLY A 89 28.33 -0.95 13.50
C GLY A 89 28.57 -2.39 13.93
N ARG A 90 29.76 -2.92 13.59
CA ARG A 90 30.51 -4.03 14.20
C ARG A 90 30.17 -5.46 13.77
#